data_AF-A0A963T2P2-F1
#
_entry.id   AF-A0A963T2P2-F1
#
_cell.length_a   1.000
_cell.length_b   1.000
_cell.length_c   1.000
_cell.angle_alpha   90.00
_cell.angle_beta   90.00
_cell.angle_gamma   90.00
#
_symmetry.space_group_name_H-M   'P 1'
#
loop_
_entity.id
_entity.type
_entity.pdbx_description
1 polymer ?
#
loop_
_entity_poly.entity_id
_entity_poly.type
_entity_poly.pdbx_seq_one_letter_code
_entity_poly.pdbx_strand_id
1 'polypeptide(L)'
;MTAEPAFAPKPDDVPEETPEIAGEAAPRPPGADDIAAMMAEAETRARRKTEQKTEKDEEARVQSRARLIQHALLGALWGGLAVAAAGAAYVLSTGELGGAGVALGLVVGALAFVFLMAAFRPTPSAMLASAAMRRVSGKSANDAGQLAGSQMLQSLGLAEGVLDADPDARLITRTDGVVIYANDAYFALARAAGVMGLAGLPPRIDRLFAQQGAEATKLFRLCRAAKSAAESAEIIYQQIGLEGGGALRRFQVTTRGVDEA
;
A
#
# COMPACT_ATOMS: atom_id res chain seq x y z
N MET A 1 76.53 47.52 -3.08
CA MET A 1 76.51 46.12 -3.56
C MET A 1 75.07 45.64 -3.46
N THR A 2 74.49 45.25 -4.61
CA THR A 2 73.37 44.30 -4.81
C THR A 2 72.03 44.55 -4.09
N ALA A 3 70.85 44.46 -4.70
CA ALA A 3 70.41 44.22 -6.07
C ALA A 3 68.90 44.53 -6.11
N GLU A 4 68.41 45.06 -7.24
CA GLU A 4 66.99 45.00 -7.62
C GLU A 4 66.49 43.55 -7.62
N PRO A 5 65.17 43.38 -7.42
CA PRO A 5 64.45 42.47 -8.28
C PRO A 5 63.32 43.19 -9.04
N ALA A 6 63.35 42.92 -10.34
CA ALA A 6 62.33 43.25 -11.31
C ALA A 6 61.18 42.22 -11.30
N PHE A 7 60.07 42.65 -11.91
CA PHE A 7 59.13 41.84 -12.72
C PHE A 7 58.07 40.98 -12.01
N ALA A 8 56.80 41.39 -12.11
CA ALA A 8 55.84 40.77 -13.03
C ALA A 8 54.43 41.42 -12.90
N PRO A 9 53.85 41.97 -13.98
CA PRO A 9 52.41 42.22 -14.03
C PRO A 9 51.68 40.89 -14.30
N LYS A 10 50.67 40.56 -13.48
CA LYS A 10 49.74 39.48 -13.82
C LYS A 10 48.61 40.05 -14.68
N PRO A 11 48.42 39.57 -15.91
CA PRO A 11 47.16 39.70 -16.63
C PRO A 11 46.17 38.69 -16.05
N ASP A 12 44.89 39.05 -16.01
CA ASP A 12 43.73 38.17 -16.28
C ASP A 12 42.48 38.96 -15.89
N ASP A 13 42.14 39.93 -16.75
CA ASP A 13 40.76 40.36 -16.94
C ASP A 13 39.99 39.16 -17.49
N VAL A 14 39.30 38.43 -16.61
CA VAL A 14 38.29 37.47 -17.02
C VAL A 14 37.07 38.27 -17.44
N PRO A 15 36.58 38.17 -18.69
CA PRO A 15 35.32 38.80 -19.06
C PRO A 15 34.20 38.18 -18.23
N GLU A 16 33.43 39.03 -17.56
CA GLU A 16 32.11 38.68 -17.03
C GLU A 16 31.23 38.24 -18.20
N GLU A 17 31.18 36.94 -18.48
CA GLU A 17 30.13 36.34 -19.30
C GLU A 17 28.81 36.53 -18.53
N THR A 18 28.14 37.62 -18.86
CA THR A 18 26.73 37.83 -18.54
C THR A 18 25.97 36.71 -19.24
N PRO A 19 25.27 35.80 -18.54
CA PRO A 19 24.45 34.81 -19.21
C PRO A 19 23.33 35.55 -19.93
N GLU A 20 23.43 35.57 -21.25
CA GLU A 20 22.41 36.03 -22.17
C GLU A 20 21.16 35.18 -21.90
N ILE A 21 20.22 35.74 -21.13
CA ILE A 21 18.90 35.15 -20.93
C ILE A 21 18.21 35.24 -22.29
N ALA A 22 18.35 34.16 -23.08
CA ALA A 22 17.63 33.96 -24.31
C ALA A 22 16.15 34.21 -24.03
N GLY A 23 15.63 35.29 -24.61
CA GLY A 23 14.25 35.71 -24.44
C GLY A 23 13.32 34.55 -24.76
N GLU A 24 12.60 34.09 -23.74
CA GLU A 24 11.52 33.13 -23.89
C GLU A 24 10.43 33.80 -24.74
N ALA A 25 10.49 33.50 -26.04
CA ALA A 25 9.57 34.03 -27.03
C ALA A 25 8.14 33.70 -26.59
N ALA A 26 7.28 34.72 -26.56
CA ALA A 26 5.89 34.60 -26.15
C ALA A 26 5.21 33.40 -26.83
N PRO A 27 4.43 32.58 -26.10
CA PRO A 27 3.83 31.37 -26.64
C PRO A 27 2.95 31.73 -27.84
N ARG A 28 3.22 31.09 -28.98
CA ARG A 28 2.42 31.27 -30.20
C ARG A 28 0.98 30.85 -29.91
N PRO A 29 -0.04 31.57 -30.45
CA PRO A 29 -1.42 31.11 -30.35
C PRO A 29 -1.55 29.72 -30.99
N PRO A 30 -2.31 28.80 -30.36
CA PRO A 30 -2.47 27.44 -30.86
C PRO A 30 -3.06 27.45 -32.27
N GLY A 31 -2.50 26.64 -33.15
CA GLY A 31 -3.00 26.47 -34.52
C GLY A 31 -4.34 25.75 -34.53
N ALA A 32 -5.04 25.78 -35.68
CA ALA A 32 -6.31 25.07 -35.85
C ALA A 32 -6.19 23.56 -35.56
N ASP A 33 -5.04 22.96 -35.89
CA ASP A 33 -4.75 21.55 -35.62
C ASP A 33 -4.58 21.26 -34.12
N ASP A 34 -3.97 22.20 -33.36
CA ASP A 34 -3.81 22.08 -31.91
C ASP A 34 -5.17 22.16 -31.19
N ILE A 35 -6.07 23.00 -31.70
CA ILE A 35 -7.44 23.12 -31.18
C ILE A 35 -8.24 21.84 -31.43
N ALA A 36 -8.10 21.24 -32.62
CA ALA A 36 -8.73 19.96 -32.93
C ALA A 36 -8.22 18.83 -32.03
N ALA A 37 -6.91 18.77 -31.79
CA ALA A 37 -6.30 17.81 -30.88
C ALA A 37 -6.78 18.01 -29.42
N MET A 38 -6.86 19.26 -28.96
CA MET A 38 -7.37 19.58 -27.62
C MET A 38 -8.84 19.19 -27.44
N MET A 39 -9.70 19.37 -28.45
CA MET A 39 -11.10 18.94 -28.39
C MET A 39 -11.22 17.41 -28.36
N ALA A 40 -10.46 16.69 -29.19
CA ALA A 40 -10.43 15.23 -29.17
C ALA A 40 -9.94 14.68 -27.81
N GLU A 41 -8.93 15.32 -27.21
CA GLU A 41 -8.46 14.97 -25.87
C GLU A 41 -9.51 15.29 -24.79
N ALA A 42 -10.23 16.41 -24.91
CA ALA A 42 -11.31 16.76 -24.00
C ALA A 42 -12.46 15.73 -24.05
N GLU A 43 -12.85 15.26 -25.24
CA GLU A 43 -13.88 14.23 -25.39
C GLU A 43 -13.47 12.89 -24.79
N THR A 44 -12.23 12.45 -25.01
CA THR A 44 -11.73 11.20 -24.42
C THR A 44 -11.65 11.27 -22.89
N ARG A 45 -11.22 12.42 -22.34
CA ARG A 45 -11.25 12.68 -20.89
C ARG A 45 -12.68 12.68 -20.33
N ALA A 46 -13.64 13.23 -21.07
CA ALA A 46 -15.05 13.24 -20.66
C ALA A 46 -15.64 11.82 -20.63
N ARG A 47 -15.34 10.98 -21.63
CA ARG A 47 -15.78 9.57 -21.67
C ARG A 47 -15.19 8.77 -20.51
N ARG A 48 -13.87 8.85 -20.28
CA ARG A 48 -13.21 8.16 -19.17
C ARG A 48 -13.77 8.55 -17.81
N LYS A 49 -14.07 9.84 -17.59
CA LYS A 49 -14.72 10.30 -16.34
C LYS A 49 -16.12 9.70 -16.15
N THR A 50 -16.86 9.51 -17.24
CA THR A 50 -18.22 8.95 -17.20
C THR A 50 -18.18 7.45 -16.90
N GLU A 51 -17.25 6.73 -17.52
CA GLU A 51 -17.01 5.29 -17.27
C GLU A 51 -16.56 5.05 -15.82
N GLN A 52 -15.53 5.78 -15.35
CA GLN A 52 -15.05 5.67 -13.96
C GLN A 52 -16.14 6.01 -12.93
N LYS A 53 -16.99 6.99 -13.22
CA LYS A 53 -18.10 7.34 -12.33
C LYS A 53 -19.12 6.19 -12.25
N THR A 54 -19.41 5.55 -13.38
CA THR A 54 -20.37 4.45 -13.45
C THR A 54 -19.89 3.22 -12.67
N GLU A 55 -18.61 2.87 -12.82
CA GLU A 55 -17.99 1.74 -12.11
C GLU A 55 -17.98 1.97 -10.59
N LYS A 56 -17.60 3.18 -10.15
CA LYS A 56 -17.61 3.56 -8.73
C LYS A 56 -19.01 3.54 -8.12
N ASP A 57 -20.03 3.98 -8.87
CA ASP A 57 -21.42 3.95 -8.43
C ASP A 57 -21.95 2.51 -8.31
N GLU A 58 -21.49 1.59 -9.17
CA GLU A 58 -21.84 0.17 -9.11
C GLU A 58 -21.19 -0.53 -7.90
N GLU A 59 -19.90 -0.29 -7.65
CA GLU A 59 -19.21 -0.80 -6.46
C GLU A 59 -19.88 -0.34 -5.16
N ALA A 60 -20.28 0.94 -5.09
CA ALA A 60 -20.99 1.49 -3.93
C ALA A 60 -22.37 0.81 -3.71
N ARG A 61 -23.09 0.49 -4.80
CA ARG A 61 -24.35 -0.26 -4.74
C ARG A 61 -24.14 -1.70 -4.27
N VAL A 62 -23.08 -2.37 -4.70
CA VAL A 62 -22.76 -3.73 -4.26
C VAL A 62 -22.38 -3.73 -2.77
N GLN A 63 -21.52 -2.81 -2.34
CA GLN A 63 -21.11 -2.70 -0.93
C GLN A 63 -22.29 -2.37 0.00
N SER A 64 -23.19 -1.47 -0.40
CA SER A 64 -24.37 -1.14 0.40
C SER A 64 -25.33 -2.32 0.54
N ARG A 65 -25.56 -3.10 -0.53
CA ARG A 65 -26.35 -4.34 -0.47
C ARG A 65 -25.72 -5.39 0.43
N ALA A 66 -24.40 -5.57 0.37
CA ALA A 66 -23.69 -6.50 1.24
C ALA A 66 -23.86 -6.14 2.72
N ARG A 67 -23.73 -4.85 3.07
CA ARG A 67 -23.95 -4.36 4.45
C ARG A 67 -25.39 -4.59 4.90
N LEU A 68 -26.38 -4.31 4.05
CA LEU A 68 -27.80 -4.57 4.35
C LEU A 68 -28.06 -6.04 4.63
N ILE A 69 -27.53 -6.94 3.81
CA ILE A 69 -27.67 -8.40 4.01
C ILE A 69 -27.00 -8.82 5.32
N GLN A 70 -25.79 -8.31 5.62
CA GLN A 70 -25.09 -8.60 6.86
C GLN A 70 -25.89 -8.16 8.09
N HIS A 71 -26.47 -6.96 8.07
CA HIS A 71 -27.33 -6.48 9.16
C HIS A 71 -28.62 -7.28 9.28
N ALA A 72 -29.24 -7.68 8.16
CA ALA A 72 -30.44 -8.52 8.17
C ALA A 72 -30.15 -9.91 8.77
N LEU A 73 -29.02 -10.53 8.41
CA LEU A 73 -28.61 -11.82 8.98
C LEU A 73 -28.29 -11.72 10.47
N LEU A 74 -27.59 -10.65 10.88
CA LEU A 74 -27.32 -10.40 12.30
C LEU A 74 -28.61 -10.18 13.10
N GLY A 75 -29.56 -9.41 12.55
CA GLY A 75 -30.87 -9.20 13.16
C GLY A 75 -31.68 -10.49 13.27
N ALA A 76 -31.68 -11.33 12.22
CA ALA A 76 -32.34 -12.64 12.24
C ALA A 76 -31.74 -13.58 13.29
N LEU A 77 -30.41 -13.59 13.43
CA LEU A 77 -29.72 -14.40 14.43
C LEU A 77 -30.10 -13.98 15.86
N TRP A 78 -29.98 -12.70 16.19
CA TRP A 78 -30.31 -12.21 17.53
C TRP A 78 -31.80 -12.27 17.82
N GLY A 79 -32.66 -12.01 16.83
CA GLY A 79 -34.11 -12.18 16.95
C GLY A 79 -34.48 -13.63 17.25
N GLY A 80 -33.89 -14.58 16.53
CA GLY A 80 -34.08 -16.01 16.78
C GLY A 80 -33.62 -16.43 18.18
N LEU A 81 -32.47 -15.92 18.63
CA LEU A 81 -31.95 -16.18 19.98
C LEU A 81 -32.87 -15.62 21.08
N ALA A 82 -33.40 -14.41 20.90
CA ALA A 82 -34.33 -13.81 21.85
C ALA A 82 -35.65 -14.60 21.95
N VAL A 83 -36.19 -15.06 20.81
CA VAL A 83 -37.39 -15.92 20.79
C VAL A 83 -37.12 -17.25 21.49
N ALA A 84 -35.97 -17.88 21.24
CA ALA A 84 -35.59 -19.11 21.90
C ALA A 84 -35.44 -18.93 23.42
N ALA A 85 -34.80 -17.83 23.87
CA ALA A 85 -34.66 -17.51 25.28
C ALA A 85 -36.01 -17.25 25.96
N ALA A 86 -36.91 -16.52 25.29
CA ALA A 86 -38.27 -16.27 25.79
C ALA A 86 -39.08 -17.58 25.90
N GLY A 87 -38.97 -18.47 24.90
CA GLY A 87 -39.60 -19.80 24.94
C GLY A 87 -39.09 -20.65 26.10
N ALA A 88 -37.78 -20.66 26.34
CA ALA A 88 -37.18 -21.37 27.47
C ALA A 88 -37.64 -20.80 28.81
N ALA A 89 -37.68 -19.47 28.96
CA ALA A 89 -38.15 -18.79 30.16
C ALA A 89 -39.64 -19.10 30.43
N TYR A 90 -40.47 -19.12 29.40
CA TYR A 90 -41.89 -19.48 29.52
C TYR A 90 -42.08 -20.91 30.03
N VAL A 91 -41.38 -21.88 29.45
CA VAL A 91 -41.45 -23.30 29.88
C VAL A 91 -40.96 -23.47 31.32
N LEU A 92 -39.89 -22.75 31.71
CA LEU A 92 -39.41 -22.76 33.09
C LEU A 92 -40.41 -22.11 34.06
N SER A 93 -41.16 -21.09 33.64
CA SER A 93 -42.12 -20.38 34.49
C SER A 93 -43.42 -21.15 34.76
N THR A 94 -43.87 -21.99 33.84
CA THR A 94 -45.14 -22.70 33.98
C THR A 94 -45.02 -24.01 34.78
N GLY A 95 -43.80 -24.53 34.97
CA GLY A 95 -43.53 -25.71 35.81
C GLY A 95 -44.11 -27.04 35.29
N GLU A 96 -45.02 -26.99 34.33
CA GLU A 96 -45.60 -28.15 33.66
C GLU A 96 -44.73 -28.57 32.47
N LEU A 97 -43.67 -29.33 32.75
CA LEU A 97 -42.95 -30.11 31.75
C LEU A 97 -43.80 -31.33 31.34
N GLY A 98 -44.97 -31.08 30.75
CA GLY A 98 -45.72 -32.11 30.04
C GLY A 98 -44.96 -32.59 28.80
N GLY A 99 -45.31 -33.75 28.26
CA GLY A 99 -44.64 -34.33 27.08
C GLY A 99 -44.59 -33.39 25.85
N ALA A 100 -45.54 -32.46 25.74
CA ALA A 100 -45.56 -31.41 24.73
C ALA A 100 -44.40 -30.40 24.87
N GLY A 101 -44.01 -30.04 26.11
CA GLY A 101 -42.87 -29.14 26.37
C GLY A 101 -41.53 -29.77 26.00
N VAL A 102 -41.37 -31.07 26.24
CA VAL A 102 -40.18 -31.84 25.84
C VAL A 102 -40.10 -31.95 24.32
N ALA A 103 -41.22 -32.22 23.64
CA ALA A 103 -41.27 -32.28 22.18
C ALA A 103 -40.90 -30.93 21.55
N LEU A 104 -41.42 -29.82 22.08
CA LEU A 104 -41.12 -28.48 21.56
C LEU A 104 -39.67 -28.08 21.84
N GLY A 105 -39.14 -28.41 23.02
CA GLY A 105 -37.73 -28.22 23.35
C GLY A 105 -36.78 -29.01 22.44
N LEU A 106 -37.12 -30.25 22.09
CA LEU A 106 -36.36 -31.06 21.13
C LEU A 106 -36.40 -30.47 19.72
N VAL A 107 -37.56 -29.97 19.27
CA VAL A 107 -37.69 -29.33 17.95
C VAL A 107 -36.87 -28.04 17.89
N VAL A 108 -36.97 -27.18 18.90
CA VAL A 108 -36.19 -25.93 18.98
C VAL A 108 -34.69 -26.23 19.11
N GLY A 109 -34.32 -27.21 19.93
CA GLY A 109 -32.93 -27.66 20.09
C GLY A 109 -32.36 -28.24 18.80
N ALA A 110 -33.12 -29.07 18.09
CA ALA A 110 -32.74 -29.60 16.78
C ALA A 110 -32.61 -28.49 15.74
N LEU A 111 -33.53 -27.51 15.73
CA LEU A 111 -33.46 -26.36 14.82
C LEU A 111 -32.21 -25.51 15.11
N ALA A 112 -31.96 -25.20 16.38
CA ALA A 112 -30.76 -24.48 16.82
C ALA A 112 -29.48 -25.24 16.46
N PHE A 113 -29.47 -26.56 16.64
CA PHE A 113 -28.36 -27.42 16.23
C PHE A 113 -28.15 -27.44 14.71
N VAL A 114 -29.21 -27.46 13.92
CA VAL A 114 -29.14 -27.36 12.44
C VAL A 114 -28.62 -25.98 12.02
N PHE A 115 -29.04 -24.89 12.65
CA PHE A 115 -28.49 -23.55 12.39
C PHE A 115 -27.03 -23.43 12.82
N LEU A 116 -26.66 -23.99 13.96
CA LEU A 116 -25.28 -24.06 14.43
C LEU A 116 -24.42 -24.86 13.44
N MET A 117 -24.87 -26.04 13.02
CA MET A 117 -24.20 -26.87 12.02
C MET A 117 -24.19 -26.25 10.62
N ALA A 118 -25.18 -25.42 10.27
CA ALA A 118 -25.17 -24.65 9.02
C ALA A 118 -24.18 -23.48 9.08
N ALA A 119 -24.01 -22.85 10.25
CA ALA A 119 -22.98 -21.83 10.48
C ALA A 119 -21.56 -22.43 10.52
N PHE A 120 -21.41 -23.68 10.99
CA PHE A 120 -20.15 -24.43 10.97
C PHE A 120 -19.95 -25.26 9.71
N ARG A 121 -20.94 -25.35 8.81
CA ARG A 121 -20.76 -26.01 7.52
C ARG A 121 -19.73 -25.18 6.77
N PRO A 122 -18.55 -25.74 6.44
CA PRO A 122 -17.62 -25.06 5.58
C PRO A 122 -18.32 -24.95 4.23
N THR A 123 -18.84 -23.76 3.94
CA THR A 123 -19.16 -23.41 2.56
C THR A 123 -17.90 -23.70 1.72
N PRO A 124 -18.00 -24.10 0.46
CA PRO A 124 -16.83 -24.24 -0.41
C PRO A 124 -16.02 -22.93 -0.51
N SER A 125 -16.61 -21.79 -0.15
CA SER A 125 -15.93 -20.52 0.11
C SER A 125 -15.12 -20.49 1.41
N ALA A 126 -15.46 -21.27 2.44
CA ALA A 126 -14.65 -21.49 3.64
C ALA A 126 -13.45 -22.40 3.39
N MET A 127 -13.48 -23.33 2.42
CA MET A 127 -12.27 -24.06 2.03
C MET A 127 -11.29 -23.17 1.24
N LEU A 128 -11.81 -22.32 0.34
CA LEU A 128 -11.01 -21.25 -0.28
C LEU A 128 -10.52 -20.22 0.75
N ALA A 129 -11.36 -19.85 1.72
CA ALA A 129 -10.97 -18.96 2.82
C ALA A 129 -10.03 -19.63 3.82
N SER A 130 -10.03 -20.97 3.99
CA SER A 130 -9.10 -21.69 4.86
C SER A 130 -7.73 -21.89 4.22
N ALA A 131 -7.67 -22.03 2.89
CA ALA A 131 -6.42 -21.94 2.14
C ALA A 131 -5.86 -20.50 2.16
N ALA A 132 -6.72 -19.49 2.13
CA ALA A 132 -6.33 -18.09 2.33
C ALA A 132 -5.94 -17.78 3.79
N MET A 133 -6.66 -18.31 4.79
CA MET A 133 -6.41 -18.08 6.22
C MET A 133 -5.18 -18.84 6.72
N ARG A 134 -4.82 -19.99 6.15
CA ARG A 134 -3.52 -20.62 6.43
C ARG A 134 -2.32 -19.79 5.96
N ARG A 135 -2.51 -18.82 5.06
CA ARG A 135 -1.49 -17.79 4.76
C ARG A 135 -1.52 -16.58 5.70
N VAL A 136 -2.63 -16.35 6.41
CA VAL A 136 -2.84 -15.17 7.27
C VAL A 136 -2.61 -15.47 8.76
N SER A 137 -2.64 -16.74 9.19
CA SER A 137 -2.50 -17.12 10.61
C SER A 137 -1.10 -16.91 11.22
N GLY A 138 -0.18 -16.23 10.53
CA GLY A 138 1.13 -15.84 11.06
C GLY A 138 1.39 -14.33 11.11
N LYS A 139 0.53 -13.48 10.55
CA LYS A 139 0.84 -12.06 10.37
C LYS A 139 0.09 -11.19 11.40
N SER A 140 0.87 -10.68 12.35
CA SER A 140 0.46 -9.66 13.33
C SER A 140 0.09 -8.33 12.65
N ALA A 141 -0.50 -7.39 13.40
CA ALA A 141 -1.03 -6.07 13.02
C ALA A 141 -0.16 -5.14 12.11
N ASN A 142 1.01 -5.57 11.63
CA ASN A 142 1.76 -4.96 10.51
C ASN A 142 1.08 -5.15 9.12
N ASP A 143 0.02 -5.96 9.02
CA ASP A 143 -0.64 -6.33 7.76
C ASP A 143 -1.45 -5.24 7.06
N ALA A 144 -1.73 -4.11 7.71
CA ALA A 144 -2.50 -3.04 7.09
C ALA A 144 -1.76 -2.42 5.87
N GLY A 145 -0.43 -2.49 5.84
CA GLY A 145 0.37 -2.08 4.67
C GLY A 145 0.50 -3.16 3.59
N GLN A 146 0.39 -4.43 3.94
CA GLN A 146 0.53 -5.55 3.00
C GLN A 146 -0.78 -5.86 2.24
N LEU A 147 -1.94 -5.68 2.90
CA LEU A 147 -3.25 -5.95 2.30
C LEU A 147 -3.65 -4.97 1.18
N ALA A 148 -3.15 -3.72 1.20
CA ALA A 148 -3.33 -2.78 0.08
C ALA A 148 -2.38 -3.08 -1.09
N GLY A 149 -1.30 -3.83 -0.84
CA GLY A 149 -0.29 -4.19 -1.83
C GLY A 149 -0.69 -5.41 -2.67
N SER A 150 -1.36 -6.42 -2.10
CA SER A 150 -1.61 -7.70 -2.81
C SER A 150 -2.42 -7.54 -4.11
N GLN A 151 -3.47 -6.70 -4.12
CA GLN A 151 -4.22 -6.40 -5.35
C GLN A 151 -3.40 -5.60 -6.37
N MET A 152 -2.58 -4.64 -5.93
CA MET A 152 -1.71 -3.86 -6.82
C MET A 152 -0.53 -4.68 -7.35
N LEU A 153 0.00 -5.62 -6.57
CA LEU A 153 1.04 -6.54 -7.00
C LEU A 153 0.49 -7.53 -8.03
N GLN A 154 -0.73 -8.02 -7.81
CA GLN A 154 -1.40 -8.90 -8.75
C GLN A 154 -1.72 -8.20 -10.07
N SER A 155 -2.11 -6.92 -10.06
CA SER A 155 -2.28 -6.13 -11.29
C SER A 155 -0.95 -5.85 -12.00
N LEU A 156 0.17 -5.79 -11.26
CA LEU A 156 1.53 -5.68 -11.82
C LEU A 156 2.11 -7.03 -12.26
N GLY A 157 1.34 -8.12 -12.20
CA GLY A 157 1.82 -9.47 -12.54
C GLY A 157 2.88 -10.03 -11.57
N LEU A 158 3.09 -9.37 -10.43
CA LEU A 158 4.09 -9.77 -9.43
C LEU A 158 3.48 -10.73 -8.42
N ALA A 159 4.09 -11.90 -8.30
CA ALA A 159 3.72 -12.87 -7.27
C ALA A 159 4.24 -12.40 -5.91
N GLU A 160 3.34 -11.93 -5.04
CA GLU A 160 3.64 -11.50 -3.66
C GLU A 160 4.50 -12.53 -2.89
N GLY A 161 4.20 -13.82 -3.06
CA GLY A 161 4.95 -14.90 -2.40
C GLY A 161 6.42 -15.03 -2.84
N VAL A 162 6.78 -14.54 -4.03
CA VAL A 162 8.18 -14.52 -4.49
C VAL A 162 8.93 -13.34 -3.86
N LEU A 163 8.28 -12.18 -3.75
CA LEU A 163 8.87 -10.98 -3.14
C LEU A 163 9.03 -11.12 -1.62
N ASP A 164 8.08 -11.77 -0.96
CA ASP A 164 8.13 -12.05 0.49
C ASP A 164 9.21 -13.09 0.83
N ALA A 165 9.48 -14.05 -0.06
CA ALA A 165 10.49 -15.09 0.15
C ALA A 165 11.93 -14.62 -0.17
N ASP A 166 12.09 -13.45 -0.79
CA ASP A 166 13.39 -12.90 -1.14
C ASP A 166 14.14 -12.45 0.13
N PRO A 167 15.38 -12.94 0.38
CA PRO A 167 16.18 -12.50 1.51
C PRO A 167 16.59 -11.02 1.44
N ASP A 168 16.60 -10.42 0.24
CA ASP A 168 16.98 -9.03 0.05
C ASP A 168 15.83 -8.07 0.38
N ALA A 169 16.17 -6.86 0.85
CA ALA A 169 15.16 -5.84 1.14
C ALA A 169 14.54 -5.30 -0.17
N ARG A 170 13.22 -5.48 -0.33
CA ARG A 170 12.45 -5.02 -1.50
C ARG A 170 11.46 -3.93 -1.11
N LEU A 171 11.38 -2.90 -1.93
CA LEU A 171 10.46 -1.78 -1.81
C LEU A 171 9.89 -1.47 -3.19
N ILE A 172 8.57 -1.36 -3.29
CA ILE A 172 7.87 -0.95 -4.51
C ILE A 172 7.16 0.35 -4.24
N THR A 173 7.43 1.33 -5.10
CA THR A 173 6.86 2.68 -5.03
C THR A 173 6.19 3.03 -6.34
N ARG A 174 5.14 3.84 -6.26
CA ARG A 174 4.58 4.53 -7.43
C ARG A 174 5.49 5.68 -7.86
N THR A 175 5.30 6.17 -9.08
CA THR A 175 6.01 7.33 -9.65
C THR A 175 5.85 8.64 -8.86
N ASP A 176 4.80 8.76 -8.04
CA ASP A 176 4.60 9.86 -7.08
C ASP A 176 5.43 9.70 -5.79
N GLY A 177 6.17 8.59 -5.66
CA GLY A 177 6.99 8.24 -4.50
C GLY A 177 6.21 7.60 -3.35
N VAL A 178 4.92 7.31 -3.50
CA VAL A 178 4.15 6.58 -2.49
C VAL A 178 4.59 5.13 -2.46
N VAL A 179 4.89 4.61 -1.26
CA VAL A 179 5.23 3.20 -1.07
C VAL A 179 3.96 2.36 -1.21
N ILE A 180 3.96 1.43 -2.14
CA ILE A 180 2.85 0.48 -2.37
C ILE A 180 3.11 -0.82 -1.61
N TYR A 181 4.36 -1.27 -1.57
CA TYR A 181 4.72 -2.54 -0.96
C TYR A 181 6.16 -2.52 -0.43
N ALA A 182 6.40 -3.28 0.65
CA ALA A 182 7.71 -3.56 1.19
C ALA A 182 7.72 -4.98 1.76
N ASN A 183 8.81 -5.72 1.56
CA ASN A 183 8.93 -7.07 2.14
C ASN A 183 9.47 -7.04 3.58
N ASP A 184 9.42 -8.20 4.24
CA ASP A 184 9.81 -8.31 5.66
C ASP A 184 11.27 -7.93 5.92
N ALA A 185 12.17 -8.19 4.96
CA ALA A 185 13.58 -7.79 5.05
C ALA A 185 13.73 -6.25 5.08
N TYR A 186 12.95 -5.53 4.27
CA TYR A 186 12.91 -4.06 4.31
C TYR A 186 12.36 -3.54 5.65
N PHE A 187 11.29 -4.15 6.16
CA PHE A 187 10.75 -3.80 7.49
C PHE A 187 11.74 -4.06 8.63
N ALA A 188 12.51 -5.15 8.57
CA ALA A 188 13.56 -5.43 9.55
C ALA A 188 14.65 -4.36 9.52
N LEU A 189 15.07 -3.94 8.32
CA LEU A 189 16.07 -2.88 8.14
C LEU A 189 15.55 -1.53 8.66
N ALA A 190 14.31 -1.15 8.32
CA ALA A 190 13.70 0.09 8.80
C ALA A 190 13.53 0.14 10.32
N ARG A 191 13.21 -1.01 10.95
CA ARG A 191 13.17 -1.16 12.42
C ARG A 191 14.56 -1.03 13.04
N ALA A 192 15.56 -1.70 12.46
CA ALA A 192 16.94 -1.60 12.94
C ALA A 192 17.51 -0.18 12.83
N ALA A 193 17.08 0.58 11.81
CA ALA A 193 17.42 1.99 11.64
C ALA A 193 16.62 2.93 12.55
N GLY A 194 15.56 2.46 13.20
CA GLY A 194 14.70 3.29 14.07
C GLY A 194 13.87 4.33 13.32
N VAL A 195 13.68 4.18 12.01
CA VAL A 195 13.01 5.19 11.15
C VAL A 195 11.56 4.79 10.80
N MET A 196 10.99 3.83 11.52
CA MET A 196 9.59 3.44 11.34
C MET A 196 8.65 4.60 11.63
N GLY A 197 7.65 4.80 10.75
CA GLY A 197 6.62 5.81 10.97
C GLY A 197 5.71 5.46 12.16
N LEU A 198 5.05 6.47 12.74
CA LEU A 198 4.10 6.30 13.85
C LEU A 198 2.95 5.33 13.54
N ALA A 199 2.61 5.18 12.25
CA ALA A 199 1.57 4.28 11.77
C ALA A 199 2.06 2.85 11.46
N GLY A 200 3.32 2.53 11.78
CA GLY A 200 3.93 1.24 11.40
C GLY A 200 4.18 1.07 9.89
N LEU A 201 3.92 2.12 9.09
CA LEU A 201 4.16 2.12 7.66
C LEU A 201 5.66 2.16 7.34
N PRO A 202 6.11 1.44 6.29
CA PRO A 202 7.50 1.44 5.87
C PRO A 202 7.91 2.84 5.39
N PRO A 203 9.08 3.36 5.80
CA PRO A 203 9.56 4.65 5.32
C PRO A 203 9.96 4.59 3.85
N ARG A 204 9.86 5.73 3.15
CA ARG A 204 10.47 5.92 1.83
C ARG A 204 11.99 5.79 1.91
N ILE A 205 12.62 5.45 0.80
CA ILE A 205 14.07 5.28 0.72
C ILE A 205 14.85 6.53 1.14
N ASP A 206 14.39 7.72 0.74
CA ASP A 206 14.97 9.01 1.18
C ASP A 206 15.01 9.12 2.70
N ARG A 207 13.90 8.74 3.36
CA ARG A 207 13.76 8.85 4.81
C ARG A 207 14.61 7.79 5.52
N LEU A 208 14.66 6.58 4.96
CA LEU A 208 15.49 5.49 5.48
C LEU A 208 16.96 5.90 5.56
N PHE A 209 17.47 6.60 4.55
CA PHE A 209 18.87 7.03 4.46
C PHE A 209 19.13 8.51 4.84
N ALA A 210 18.10 9.24 5.31
CA ALA A 210 18.16 10.70 5.52
C ALA A 210 19.24 11.18 6.51
N GLN A 211 19.70 10.32 7.41
CA GLN A 211 20.69 10.69 8.43
C GLN A 211 22.12 10.86 7.87
N GLN A 212 22.37 10.45 6.62
CA GLN A 212 23.70 10.45 6.00
C GLN A 212 23.77 11.56 4.93
N GLY A 213 23.88 12.82 5.36
CA GLY A 213 23.92 13.98 4.46
C GLY A 213 24.99 13.92 3.36
N ALA A 214 26.07 13.15 3.58
CA ALA A 214 27.12 12.93 2.58
C ALA A 214 26.67 12.09 1.37
N GLU A 215 25.62 11.27 1.51
CA GLU A 215 25.11 10.38 0.46
C GLU A 215 23.86 10.94 -0.26
N ALA A 216 23.47 12.19 0.06
CA ALA A 216 22.27 12.83 -0.47
C ALA A 216 22.23 12.89 -2.01
N THR A 217 23.38 13.10 -2.67
CA THR A 217 23.45 13.14 -4.14
C THR A 217 23.19 11.78 -4.79
N LYS A 218 23.60 10.68 -4.15
CA LYS A 218 23.32 9.32 -4.65
C LYS A 218 21.85 8.96 -4.44
N LEU A 219 21.30 9.32 -3.28
CA LEU A 219 19.87 9.15 -3.00
C LEU A 219 19.00 9.93 -3.98
N PHE A 220 19.35 11.18 -4.27
CA PHE A 220 18.62 11.99 -5.25
C PHE A 220 18.63 11.34 -6.63
N ARG A 221 19.77 10.79 -7.08
CA ARG A 221 19.87 10.06 -8.35
C ARG A 221 18.99 8.81 -8.37
N LEU A 222 19.03 8.00 -7.31
CA LEU A 222 18.17 6.82 -7.16
C LEU A 222 16.68 7.20 -7.19
N CYS A 223 16.28 8.21 -6.44
CA CYS A 223 14.88 8.65 -6.39
C CYS A 223 14.41 9.24 -7.70
N ARG A 224 15.28 9.97 -8.41
CA ARG A 224 14.97 10.44 -9.76
C ARG A 224 14.82 9.27 -10.72
N ALA A 225 15.71 8.28 -10.68
CA ALA A 225 15.63 7.08 -11.51
C ALA A 225 14.37 6.26 -11.21
N ALA A 226 14.03 6.07 -9.93
CA ALA A 226 12.81 5.39 -9.51
C ALA A 226 11.54 6.08 -10.05
N LYS A 227 11.50 7.42 -10.03
CA LYS A 227 10.36 8.18 -10.58
C LYS A 227 10.21 8.04 -12.09
N SER A 228 11.32 7.92 -12.82
CA SER A 228 11.33 7.75 -14.28
C SER A 228 11.34 6.28 -14.73
N ALA A 229 11.13 5.33 -13.81
CA ALA A 229 11.25 3.89 -14.07
C ALA A 229 12.59 3.47 -14.70
N ALA A 230 13.65 4.26 -14.50
CA ALA A 230 14.97 4.01 -15.06
C ALA A 230 15.78 3.07 -14.15
N GLU A 231 16.61 2.24 -14.78
CA GLU A 231 17.55 1.41 -14.04
C GLU A 231 18.68 2.26 -13.46
N SER A 232 18.98 2.06 -12.18
CA SER A 232 20.10 2.72 -11.50
C SER A 232 20.63 1.84 -10.39
N ALA A 233 21.91 1.97 -10.08
CA ALA A 233 22.57 1.24 -9.01
C ALA A 233 23.55 2.17 -8.30
N GLU A 234 23.39 2.30 -6.98
CA GLU A 234 24.25 3.15 -6.16
C GLU A 234 24.66 2.40 -4.90
N ILE A 235 25.86 2.72 -4.40
CA ILE A 235 26.40 2.18 -3.15
C ILE A 235 26.32 3.27 -2.09
N ILE A 236 25.58 3.01 -1.03
CA ILE A 236 25.32 3.92 0.08
C ILE A 236 25.95 3.34 1.35
N TYR A 237 26.71 4.16 2.05
CA TYR A 237 27.18 3.82 3.39
C TYR A 237 26.27 4.46 4.42
N GLN A 238 25.77 3.66 5.36
CA GLN A 238 24.92 4.16 6.43
C GLN A 238 25.23 3.47 7.76
N GLN A 239 25.31 4.28 8.82
CA GLN A 239 25.27 3.76 10.19
C GLN A 239 23.85 3.31 10.52
N ILE A 240 23.66 2.01 10.74
CA ILE A 240 22.38 1.42 11.17
C ILE A 240 22.57 0.74 12.51
N GLY A 241 21.61 0.97 13.42
CA GLY A 241 21.56 0.38 14.75
C GLY A 241 21.39 1.45 15.83
N LEU A 242 20.42 1.22 16.72
CA LEU A 242 20.13 2.10 17.85
C LEU A 242 21.07 1.84 19.06
N GLU A 243 21.64 0.66 19.16
CA GLU A 243 22.53 0.28 20.26
C GLU A 243 24.00 0.60 19.94
N GLY A 244 24.65 1.38 20.80
CA GLY A 244 26.11 1.57 20.79
C GLY A 244 26.69 2.48 19.70
N GLY A 245 25.88 3.32 19.04
CA GLY A 245 26.35 4.26 18.01
C GLY A 245 26.23 3.77 16.56
N GLY A 246 25.60 2.62 16.34
CA GLY A 246 25.29 2.08 15.01
C GLY A 246 26.51 1.51 14.27
N ALA A 247 26.31 0.44 13.50
CA ALA A 247 27.36 -0.13 12.66
C ALA A 247 27.33 0.52 11.28
N LEU A 248 28.49 0.97 10.77
CA LEU A 248 28.61 1.43 9.40
C LEU A 248 28.44 0.23 8.46
N ARG A 249 27.35 0.23 7.69
CA ARG A 249 27.02 -0.82 6.73
C ARG A 249 27.03 -0.25 5.32
N ARG A 250 27.44 -1.10 4.38
CA ARG A 250 27.41 -0.82 2.94
C ARG A 250 26.14 -1.42 2.35
N PHE A 251 25.32 -0.58 1.72
CA PHE A 251 24.12 -0.97 1.01
C PHE A 251 24.34 -0.78 -0.48
N GLN A 252 24.04 -1.82 -1.26
CA GLN A 252 23.90 -1.69 -2.70
C GLN A 252 22.41 -1.55 -2.99
N VAL A 253 22.02 -0.39 -3.51
CA VAL A 253 20.63 -0.11 -3.85
C VAL A 253 20.50 -0.10 -5.36
N THR A 254 19.58 -0.90 -5.88
CA THR A 254 19.24 -0.93 -7.30
C THR A 254 17.79 -0.53 -7.49
N THR A 255 17.51 0.25 -8.53
CA THR A 255 16.15 0.60 -8.97
C THR A 255 15.93 -0.01 -10.34
N ARG A 256 14.72 -0.51 -10.58
CA ARG A 256 14.27 -1.02 -11.87
C ARG A 256 12.80 -0.65 -12.06
N GLY A 257 12.43 -0.30 -13.30
CA GLY A 257 11.04 -0.13 -13.70
C GLY A 257 10.28 -1.46 -13.65
N VAL A 258 9.09 -1.45 -13.08
CA VAL A 258 8.16 -2.57 -13.17
C VAL A 258 7.16 -2.21 -14.26
N ASP A 259 7.29 -2.83 -15.42
CA ASP A 259 6.33 -2.64 -16.51
C ASP A 259 5.02 -3.36 -16.16
N GLU A 260 3.87 -2.74 -16.50
CA GLU A 260 2.59 -3.43 -16.52
C GLU A 260 2.65 -4.49 -17.64
N ALA A 261 2.48 -5.76 -17.27
CA ALA A 261 2.42 -6.88 -18.21
C ALA A 261 1.07 -6.95 -18.94
#